data_AF-A6UT62-F1
#
_entry.id   AF-A6UT62-F1
#
_cell.length_a   1.000
_cell.length_b   1.000
_cell.length_c   1.000
_cell.angle_alpha   90.00
_cell.angle_beta   90.00
_cell.angle_gamma   90.00
#
_symmetry.space_group_name_H-M   'P 1'
#
loop_
_entity.id
_entity.type
_entity.pdbx_description
1 polymer ?
#
loop_
_entity_poly.entity_id
_entity_poly.type
_entity_poly.pdbx_seq_one_letter_code
_entity_poly.pdbx_strand_id
1 'polypeptide(L)'
;MKEDITTNLELKELKEEIFKLRNELRSFIEKSNQKHVDLIFSELKEKYSEIFYNKELDNAKSSLKNNMVENCPMKDQCYSVFLDFLKNIAKYIKEGEISESIVNSYRDKLKELHKNSPKIECDTCFLEAGRLFEKQIELMKALGIYKKEENLEYSLSEISEEDLIKNLLEPIANKHRFMILKALSSQTRTFSDLSKITNLRGGNLLFHIKKLQESNMIIQRSERGDYMITKKGYDTVNTISKLYMSLDK
;
A
#
# COMPACT_ATOMS: atom_id res chain seq x y z
N MET A 1 -18.35 34.83 4.82
CA MET A 1 -18.16 34.75 3.36
C MET A 1 -16.70 34.96 2.92
N LYS A 2 -15.91 35.86 3.55
CA LYS A 2 -14.47 36.00 3.23
C LYS A 2 -13.59 34.86 3.76
N GLU A 3 -13.85 34.36 4.98
CA GLU A 3 -13.08 33.24 5.57
C GLU A 3 -13.22 31.94 4.76
N ASP A 4 -14.42 31.62 4.28
CA ASP A 4 -14.70 30.39 3.52
C ASP A 4 -14.00 30.34 2.14
N ILE A 5 -13.71 31.51 1.57
CA ILE A 5 -12.95 31.66 0.33
C ILE A 5 -11.45 31.47 0.59
N THR A 6 -10.95 32.00 1.72
CA THR A 6 -9.56 31.85 2.14
C THR A 6 -9.23 30.38 2.46
N THR A 7 -10.09 29.69 3.20
CA THR A 7 -9.91 28.26 3.53
C THR A 7 -9.89 27.37 2.29
N ASN A 8 -10.69 27.70 1.26
CA ASN A 8 -10.72 26.96 -0.01
C ASN A 8 -9.48 27.18 -0.87
N LEU A 9 -8.91 28.39 -0.83
CA LEU A 9 -7.64 28.73 -1.47
C LEU A 9 -6.48 27.99 -0.81
N GLU A 10 -6.40 28.00 0.52
CA GLU A 10 -5.38 27.26 1.29
C GLU A 10 -5.48 25.74 1.05
N LEU A 11 -6.70 25.19 0.98
CA LEU A 11 -6.92 23.77 0.64
C LEU A 11 -6.49 23.43 -0.78
N LYS A 12 -6.62 24.36 -1.72
CA LYS A 12 -6.19 24.17 -3.10
C LYS A 12 -4.67 24.22 -3.22
N GLU A 13 -4.04 25.17 -2.55
CA GLU A 13 -2.57 25.29 -2.48
C GLU A 13 -1.95 24.05 -1.82
N LEU A 14 -2.51 23.57 -0.71
CA LEU A 14 -2.09 22.31 -0.07
C LEU A 14 -2.24 21.10 -1.00
N LYS A 15 -3.31 21.02 -1.79
CA LYS A 15 -3.50 19.93 -2.77
C LYS A 15 -2.48 19.98 -3.90
N GLU A 16 -2.16 21.19 -4.39
CA GLU A 16 -1.13 21.38 -5.41
C GLU A 16 0.27 21.06 -4.88
N GLU A 17 0.56 21.42 -3.63
CA GLU A 17 1.83 21.10 -2.97
C GLU A 17 1.97 19.60 -2.72
N ILE A 18 0.90 18.93 -2.27
CA ILE A 18 0.84 17.47 -2.15
C ILE A 18 1.04 16.80 -3.51
N PHE A 19 0.49 17.37 -4.58
CA PHE A 19 0.67 16.83 -5.93
C PHE A 19 2.11 16.97 -6.43
N LYS A 20 2.75 18.12 -6.19
CA LYS A 20 4.17 18.36 -6.50
C LYS A 20 5.07 17.42 -5.70
N LEU A 21 4.86 17.32 -4.39
CA LEU A 21 5.58 16.39 -3.52
C LEU A 21 5.42 14.94 -3.98
N ARG A 22 4.21 14.52 -4.41
CA ARG A 22 3.98 13.17 -4.97
C ARG A 22 4.76 12.94 -6.27
N ASN A 23 4.85 13.92 -7.15
CA ASN A 23 5.58 13.80 -8.40
C ASN A 23 7.09 13.82 -8.21
N GLU A 24 7.59 14.65 -7.29
CA GLU A 24 9.01 14.67 -6.91
C GLU A 24 9.40 13.38 -6.20
N LEU A 25 8.56 12.91 -5.27
CA LEU A 25 8.73 11.62 -4.62
C LEU A 25 8.71 10.50 -5.66
N ARG A 26 7.79 10.51 -6.63
CA ARG A 26 7.77 9.52 -7.72
C ARG A 26 9.03 9.57 -8.59
N SER A 27 9.50 10.76 -8.97
CA SER A 27 10.74 10.91 -9.74
C SER A 27 11.98 10.52 -8.94
N PHE A 28 11.96 10.71 -7.62
CA PHE A 28 13.00 10.28 -6.69
C PHE A 28 12.97 8.76 -6.46
N ILE A 29 11.78 8.16 -6.34
CA ILE A 29 11.55 6.71 -6.31
C ILE A 29 12.07 6.05 -7.60
N GLU A 30 11.90 6.73 -8.73
CA GLU A 30 12.40 6.26 -10.02
C GLU A 30 13.94 6.35 -10.13
N LYS A 31 14.61 7.18 -9.31
CA LYS A 31 16.08 7.38 -9.29
C LYS A 31 16.78 6.67 -8.13
N SER A 32 16.07 6.30 -7.07
CA SER A 32 16.59 5.66 -5.87
C SER A 32 16.19 4.18 -5.84
N ASN A 33 17.09 3.32 -5.38
CA ASN A 33 16.79 1.91 -5.15
C ASN A 33 15.50 1.74 -4.34
N GLN A 34 14.66 0.79 -4.75
CA GLN A 34 13.38 0.49 -4.11
C GLN A 34 13.53 0.20 -2.61
N LYS A 35 14.67 -0.36 -2.18
CA LYS A 35 15.02 -0.54 -0.75
C LYS A 35 15.19 0.77 0.04
N HIS A 36 15.75 1.82 -0.57
CA HIS A 36 15.87 3.13 0.08
C HIS A 36 14.52 3.86 0.15
N VAL A 37 13.68 3.64 -0.85
CA VAL A 37 12.32 4.15 -0.90
C VAL A 37 11.45 3.55 0.20
N ASP A 38 11.48 2.23 0.38
CA ASP A 38 10.69 1.56 1.43
C ASP A 38 11.11 2.01 2.84
N LEU A 39 12.42 2.20 3.07
CA LEU A 39 12.96 2.76 4.32
C LEU A 39 12.47 4.19 4.56
N ILE A 40 12.58 5.08 3.58
CA ILE A 40 12.10 6.46 3.69
C ILE A 40 10.58 6.49 3.89
N PHE A 41 9.81 5.63 3.20
CA PHE A 41 8.38 5.52 3.42
C PHE A 41 8.06 5.04 4.83
N SER A 42 8.82 4.08 5.38
CA SER A 42 8.65 3.63 6.75
C SER A 42 8.93 4.76 7.75
N GLU A 43 10.00 5.53 7.56
CA GLU A 43 10.34 6.69 8.39
C GLU A 43 9.29 7.80 8.31
N LEU A 44 8.77 8.09 7.10
CA LEU A 44 7.69 9.05 6.91
C LEU A 44 6.40 8.56 7.57
N LYS A 45 6.05 7.27 7.41
CA LYS A 45 4.88 6.68 8.07
C LYS A 45 4.99 6.82 9.58
N GLU A 46 6.13 6.48 10.17
CA GLU A 46 6.39 6.62 11.59
C GLU A 46 6.24 8.09 12.05
N LYS A 47 6.88 9.02 11.33
CA LYS A 47 6.84 10.46 11.65
C LYS A 47 5.44 11.07 11.60
N TYR A 48 4.60 10.65 10.65
CA TYR A 48 3.25 11.21 10.47
C TYR A 48 2.14 10.39 11.12
N SER A 49 2.45 9.21 11.65
CA SER A 49 1.47 8.31 12.31
C SER A 49 0.68 9.01 13.42
N GLU A 50 1.37 9.82 14.23
CA GLU A 50 0.76 10.57 15.33
C GLU A 50 -0.18 11.66 14.83
N ILE A 51 0.18 12.35 13.74
CA ILE A 51 -0.66 13.38 13.12
C ILE A 51 -1.94 12.74 12.58
N PHE A 52 -1.84 11.61 11.87
CA PHE A 52 -3.00 10.89 11.36
C PHE A 52 -3.89 10.34 12.48
N TYR A 53 -3.28 9.76 13.52
CA TYR A 53 -3.99 9.29 14.70
C TYR A 53 -4.80 10.40 15.37
N ASN A 54 -4.14 11.54 15.68
CA ASN A 54 -4.79 12.66 16.35
C ASN A 54 -5.92 13.26 15.49
N LYS A 55 -5.68 13.42 14.18
CA LYS A 55 -6.69 13.91 13.25
C LYS A 55 -7.91 13.01 13.16
N GLU A 56 -7.73 11.69 13.12
CA GLU A 56 -8.85 10.75 13.14
C GLU A 56 -9.64 10.81 14.45
N LEU A 57 -8.95 10.97 15.60
CA LEU A 57 -9.64 11.14 16.88
C LEU A 57 -10.44 12.43 16.95
N ASP A 58 -9.87 13.55 16.50
CA ASP A 58 -10.56 14.83 16.56
C ASP A 58 -11.74 14.88 15.58
N ASN A 59 -11.60 14.27 14.40
CA ASN A 59 -12.70 14.05 13.47
C ASN A 59 -13.79 13.16 14.09
N ALA A 60 -13.43 12.08 14.79
CA ALA A 60 -14.40 11.22 15.48
C ALA A 60 -15.15 11.94 16.59
N LYS A 61 -14.46 12.68 17.48
CA LYS A 61 -15.08 13.46 18.56
C LYS A 61 -16.11 14.45 18.01
N SER A 62 -15.71 15.25 17.03
CA SER A 62 -16.56 16.28 16.41
C SER A 62 -17.75 15.67 15.66
N SER A 63 -17.49 14.65 14.84
CA SER A 63 -18.52 13.97 14.05
C SER A 63 -19.56 13.27 14.93
N LEU A 64 -19.13 12.50 15.94
CA LEU A 64 -20.05 11.85 16.87
C LEU A 64 -20.88 12.87 17.65
N LYS A 65 -20.26 13.96 18.15
CA LYS A 65 -20.96 15.00 18.90
C LYS A 65 -22.09 15.65 18.08
N ASN A 66 -21.85 15.85 16.79
CA ASN A 66 -22.73 16.59 15.89
C ASN A 66 -23.79 15.71 15.21
N ASN A 67 -23.50 14.43 14.97
CA ASN A 67 -24.34 13.56 14.12
C ASN A 67 -25.05 12.44 14.91
N MET A 68 -24.78 12.30 16.22
CA MET A 68 -25.59 11.44 17.09
C MET A 68 -26.90 12.11 17.49
N VAL A 69 -27.92 11.28 17.77
CA VAL A 69 -29.25 11.74 18.21
C VAL A 69 -29.13 12.71 19.39
N GLU A 70 -29.66 13.93 19.21
CA GLU A 70 -29.45 15.04 20.13
C GLU A 70 -30.16 14.83 21.48
N ASN A 71 -31.43 14.45 21.44
CA ASN A 71 -32.28 14.26 22.63
C ASN A 71 -32.32 12.79 23.09
N CYS A 72 -31.15 12.14 23.17
CA CYS A 72 -31.05 10.76 23.65
C CYS A 72 -30.56 10.71 25.12
N PRO A 73 -31.29 10.05 26.04
CA PRO A 73 -30.87 9.92 27.44
C PRO A 73 -29.53 9.19 27.63
N MET A 74 -29.15 8.34 26.67
CA MET A 74 -27.90 7.57 26.70
C MET A 74 -26.79 8.21 25.85
N LYS A 75 -26.97 9.43 25.34
CA LYS A 75 -26.06 10.06 24.37
C LYS A 75 -24.59 10.04 24.84
N ASP A 76 -24.34 10.45 26.08
CA ASP A 76 -22.97 10.52 26.62
C ASP A 76 -22.33 9.14 26.77
N GLN A 77 -23.11 8.15 27.20
CA GLN A 77 -22.63 6.77 27.30
C GLN A 77 -22.32 6.19 25.92
N CYS A 78 -23.22 6.35 24.95
CA CYS A 78 -22.99 5.92 23.57
C CYS A 78 -21.80 6.65 22.95
N TYR A 79 -21.66 7.96 23.20
CA TYR A 79 -20.53 8.75 22.72
C TYR A 79 -19.21 8.18 23.24
N SER A 80 -19.12 7.88 24.54
CA SER A 80 -17.92 7.26 25.12
C SER A 80 -17.62 5.90 24.49
N VAL A 81 -18.64 5.04 24.34
CA VAL A 81 -18.47 3.70 23.74
C VAL A 81 -17.97 3.79 22.29
N PHE A 82 -18.57 4.65 21.47
CA PHE A 82 -18.15 4.80 20.07
C PHE A 82 -16.78 5.48 19.95
N LEU A 83 -16.50 6.47 20.80
CA LEU A 83 -15.20 7.12 20.79
C LEU A 83 -14.08 6.14 21.20
N ASP A 84 -14.31 5.32 22.22
CA ASP A 84 -13.34 4.29 22.63
C ASP A 84 -13.18 3.21 21.55
N PHE A 85 -14.27 2.79 20.90
CA PHE A 85 -14.22 1.89 19.76
C PHE A 85 -13.33 2.45 18.63
N LEU A 86 -13.60 3.67 18.16
CA LEU A 86 -12.85 4.34 17.10
C LEU A 86 -11.40 4.63 17.51
N LYS A 87 -11.16 4.95 18.78
CA LYS A 87 -9.82 5.17 19.32
C LYS A 87 -9.00 3.90 19.33
N ASN A 88 -9.61 2.77 19.69
CA ASN A 88 -8.91 1.49 19.76
C ASN A 88 -8.46 0.99 18.39
N ILE A 89 -9.28 1.14 17.36
CA ILE A 89 -8.82 0.83 16.01
C ILE A 89 -7.81 1.85 15.47
N ALA A 90 -7.98 3.14 15.75
CA ALA A 90 -7.03 4.16 15.29
C ALA A 90 -5.59 3.92 15.81
N LYS A 91 -5.41 3.22 16.94
CA LYS A 91 -4.07 2.86 17.46
C LYS A 91 -3.22 2.11 16.43
N TYR A 92 -3.83 1.30 15.56
CA TYR A 92 -3.10 0.59 14.50
C TYR A 92 -2.45 1.54 13.47
N ILE A 93 -2.88 2.79 13.38
CA ILE A 93 -2.17 3.84 12.60
C ILE A 93 -0.78 4.09 13.18
N LYS A 94 -0.64 4.07 14.51
CA LYS A 94 0.65 4.20 15.20
C LYS A 94 1.48 2.92 15.16
N GLU A 95 0.81 1.77 15.26
CA GLU A 95 1.48 0.45 15.21
C GLU A 95 1.98 0.11 13.80
N GLY A 96 1.40 0.71 12.76
CA GLY A 96 1.90 0.64 11.39
C GLY A 96 1.43 -0.59 10.60
N GLU A 97 0.59 -1.45 11.19
CA GLU A 97 -0.03 -2.58 10.49
C GLU A 97 -1.36 -2.98 11.12
N ILE A 98 -2.27 -3.52 10.30
CA ILE A 98 -3.53 -4.15 10.74
C ILE A 98 -3.95 -5.24 9.75
N SER A 99 -4.40 -6.39 10.24
CA SER A 99 -4.89 -7.49 9.40
C SER A 99 -6.40 -7.38 9.11
N GLU A 100 -6.84 -8.02 8.02
CA GLU A 100 -8.25 -8.15 7.68
C GLU A 100 -9.07 -8.89 8.77
N SER A 101 -8.52 -9.92 9.41
CA SER A 101 -9.15 -10.59 10.56
C SER A 101 -9.41 -9.62 11.73
N ILE A 102 -8.44 -8.76 12.06
CA ILE A 102 -8.63 -7.75 13.10
C ILE A 102 -9.74 -6.79 12.69
N VAL A 103 -9.72 -6.26 11.46
CA VAL A 103 -10.78 -5.38 10.95
C VAL A 103 -12.16 -6.04 11.01
N ASN A 104 -12.26 -7.30 10.61
CA ASN A 104 -13.51 -8.06 10.68
C ASN A 104 -13.96 -8.27 12.13
N SER A 105 -13.05 -8.53 13.07
CA SER A 105 -13.39 -8.59 14.50
C SER A 105 -13.99 -7.28 15.03
N TYR A 106 -13.52 -6.12 14.54
CA TYR A 106 -14.11 -4.83 14.91
C TYR A 106 -15.46 -4.60 14.23
N ARG A 107 -15.65 -5.04 12.98
CA ARG A 107 -16.97 -5.04 12.32
C ARG A 107 -17.98 -5.86 13.11
N ASP A 108 -17.59 -7.04 13.54
CA ASP A 108 -18.47 -7.93 14.30
C ASP A 108 -18.77 -7.38 15.69
N LYS A 109 -17.78 -6.79 16.39
CA LYS A 109 -18.03 -6.04 17.63
C LYS A 109 -19.05 -4.92 17.44
N LEU A 110 -18.95 -4.14 16.37
CA LEU A 110 -19.90 -3.05 16.10
C LEU A 110 -21.32 -3.60 15.83
N LYS A 111 -21.43 -4.71 15.09
CA LYS A 111 -22.71 -5.41 14.87
C LYS A 111 -23.29 -5.97 16.15
N GLU A 112 -22.47 -6.55 17.03
CA GLU A 112 -22.91 -7.07 18.32
C GLU A 112 -23.44 -5.95 19.24
N LEU A 113 -22.74 -4.82 19.28
CA LEU A 113 -23.21 -3.62 19.99
C LEU A 113 -24.56 -3.14 19.43
N HIS A 114 -24.71 -3.16 18.11
CA HIS A 114 -25.97 -2.77 17.45
C HIS A 114 -27.11 -3.74 17.76
N LYS A 115 -26.87 -5.05 17.70
CA LYS A 115 -27.87 -6.09 18.00
C LYS A 115 -28.43 -5.98 19.42
N ASN A 116 -27.62 -5.52 20.36
CA ASN A 116 -28.02 -5.33 21.76
C ASN A 116 -28.64 -3.95 22.02
N SER A 117 -28.92 -3.17 20.96
CA SER A 117 -29.50 -1.83 21.08
C SER A 117 -31.03 -1.87 20.90
N PRO A 118 -31.81 -1.32 21.85
CA PRO A 118 -33.24 -1.60 21.95
C PRO A 118 -34.16 -0.76 21.04
N LYS A 119 -33.64 0.17 20.23
CA LYS A 119 -34.46 1.17 19.51
C LYS A 119 -33.94 1.50 18.11
N ILE A 120 -34.87 1.78 17.19
CA ILE A 120 -34.61 2.28 15.82
C ILE A 120 -33.80 3.59 15.83
N GLU A 121 -34.01 4.46 16.82
CA GLU A 121 -33.28 5.73 16.98
C GLU A 121 -31.77 5.51 17.21
N CYS A 122 -31.36 4.32 17.67
CA CYS A 122 -29.94 3.97 17.79
C CYS A 122 -29.26 3.83 16.41
N ASP A 123 -30.01 3.50 15.35
CA ASP A 123 -29.47 3.26 14.01
C ASP A 123 -28.69 4.48 13.51
N THR A 124 -29.15 5.70 13.78
CA THR A 124 -28.43 6.93 13.40
C THR A 124 -27.04 6.98 14.03
N CYS A 125 -26.91 6.67 15.31
CA CYS A 125 -25.63 6.68 16.01
C CYS A 125 -24.70 5.58 15.51
N PHE A 126 -25.23 4.38 15.25
CA PHE A 126 -24.45 3.25 14.70
C PHE A 126 -24.03 3.47 13.25
N LEU A 127 -24.89 4.07 12.43
CA LEU A 127 -24.54 4.48 11.07
C LEU A 127 -23.39 5.48 11.07
N GLU A 128 -23.42 6.46 11.98
CA GLU A 128 -22.34 7.43 12.09
C GLU A 128 -21.03 6.80 12.57
N ALA A 129 -21.09 5.96 13.61
CA ALA A 129 -19.93 5.22 14.11
C ALA A 129 -19.35 4.29 13.03
N GLY A 130 -20.20 3.58 12.29
CA GLY A 130 -19.81 2.71 11.18
C GLY A 130 -19.19 3.49 10.02
N ARG A 131 -19.73 4.66 9.68
CA ARG A 131 -19.15 5.55 8.66
C ARG A 131 -17.75 6.03 9.05
N LEU A 132 -17.55 6.44 10.30
CA LEU A 132 -16.25 6.85 10.82
C LEU A 132 -15.25 5.69 10.84
N PHE A 133 -15.71 4.49 11.23
CA PHE A 133 -14.92 3.28 11.21
C PHE A 133 -14.45 2.93 9.78
N GLU A 134 -15.33 2.87 8.80
CA GLU A 134 -14.93 2.55 7.41
C GLU A 134 -13.99 3.62 6.84
N LYS A 135 -14.17 4.89 7.21
CA LYS A 135 -13.23 5.97 6.84
C LYS A 135 -11.83 5.73 7.41
N GLN A 136 -11.70 5.23 8.64
CA GLN A 136 -10.41 4.86 9.22
C GLN A 136 -9.78 3.68 8.47
N ILE A 137 -10.57 2.69 8.04
CA ILE A 137 -10.09 1.59 7.20
C ILE A 137 -9.57 2.09 5.84
N GLU A 138 -10.29 3.00 5.19
CA GLU A 138 -9.84 3.60 3.93
C GLU A 138 -8.53 4.39 4.10
N LEU A 139 -8.36 5.10 5.21
CA LEU A 139 -7.07 5.73 5.55
C LEU A 139 -5.96 4.67 5.73
N MET A 140 -6.22 3.60 6.47
CA MET A 140 -5.25 2.52 6.68
C MET A 140 -4.83 1.83 5.37
N LYS A 141 -5.77 1.66 4.42
CA LYS A 141 -5.48 1.20 3.06
C LYS A 141 -4.61 2.20 2.30
N ALA A 142 -4.95 3.49 2.36
CA ALA A 142 -4.19 4.55 1.69
C ALA A 142 -2.76 4.71 2.25
N LEU A 143 -2.57 4.47 3.55
CA LEU A 143 -1.26 4.42 4.20
C LEU A 143 -0.50 3.11 3.92
N GLY A 144 -1.14 2.13 3.29
CA GLY A 144 -0.55 0.82 2.99
C GLY A 144 -0.18 0.05 4.25
N ILE A 145 -0.98 0.18 5.33
CA ILE A 145 -0.81 -0.54 6.59
C ILE A 145 -1.89 -1.62 6.77
N TYR A 146 -2.95 -1.58 5.95
CA TYR A 146 -3.94 -2.65 5.86
C TYR A 146 -3.37 -3.85 5.10
N LYS A 147 -3.20 -4.97 5.80
CA LYS A 147 -2.85 -6.27 5.24
C LYS A 147 -4.14 -7.05 5.01
N LYS A 148 -4.55 -7.10 3.74
CA LYS A 148 -5.58 -8.06 3.33
C LYS A 148 -5.04 -9.46 3.67
N GLU A 149 -5.86 -10.31 4.27
CA GLU A 149 -5.52 -11.72 4.31
C GLU A 149 -5.62 -12.18 2.88
N GLU A 150 -4.48 -12.24 2.20
CA GLU A 150 -4.37 -13.10 1.05
C GLU A 150 -4.57 -14.50 1.64
N ASN A 151 -5.81 -15.01 1.59
CA ASN A 151 -6.07 -16.44 1.61
C ASN A 151 -5.34 -17.01 0.40
N LEU A 152 -4.03 -17.16 0.51
CA LEU A 152 -3.20 -17.93 -0.40
C LEU A 152 -3.25 -19.39 0.03
N GLU A 153 -4.45 -19.93 0.20
CA GLU A 153 -4.68 -21.22 -0.44
C GLU A 153 -4.79 -20.94 -1.94
N TYR A 154 -3.68 -20.57 -2.58
CA TYR A 154 -3.57 -20.85 -4.01
C TYR A 154 -3.64 -22.37 -4.09
N SER A 155 -4.82 -22.91 -4.39
CA SER A 155 -4.89 -24.30 -4.79
C SER A 155 -3.93 -24.42 -5.96
N LEU A 156 -2.93 -25.30 -5.86
CA LEU A 156 -1.98 -25.54 -6.95
C LEU A 156 -2.71 -25.88 -8.26
N SER A 157 -3.95 -26.39 -8.15
CA SER A 157 -4.84 -26.70 -9.27
C SER A 157 -5.40 -25.49 -10.02
N GLU A 158 -5.33 -24.28 -9.46
CA GLU A 158 -5.86 -23.06 -10.09
C GLU A 158 -4.78 -22.27 -10.85
N ILE A 159 -3.51 -22.64 -10.67
CA ILE A 159 -2.40 -22.02 -11.38
C ILE A 159 -2.27 -22.69 -12.74
N SER A 160 -2.57 -21.95 -13.80
CA SER A 160 -2.23 -22.34 -15.18
C SER A 160 -0.73 -22.62 -15.27
N GLU A 161 -0.35 -23.88 -15.49
CA GLU A 161 1.06 -24.27 -15.59
C GLU A 161 1.73 -23.55 -16.75
N GLU A 162 1.01 -23.41 -17.87
CA GLU A 162 1.51 -22.73 -19.06
C GLU A 162 1.78 -21.24 -18.77
N ASP A 163 0.86 -20.56 -18.06
CA ASP A 163 1.07 -19.16 -17.69
C ASP A 163 2.19 -18.99 -16.67
N LEU A 164 2.27 -19.87 -15.68
CA LEU A 164 3.35 -19.87 -14.69
C LEU A 164 4.71 -20.06 -15.37
N ILE A 165 4.81 -21.05 -16.25
CA ILE A 165 6.04 -21.36 -16.97
C ILE A 165 6.41 -20.16 -17.86
N LYS A 166 5.51 -19.72 -18.74
CA LYS A 166 5.79 -18.68 -19.73
C LYS A 166 6.03 -17.30 -19.12
N ASN A 167 5.29 -16.93 -18.08
CA ASN A 167 5.31 -15.56 -17.55
C ASN A 167 6.21 -15.39 -16.32
N LEU A 168 6.60 -16.46 -15.64
CA LEU A 168 7.46 -16.42 -14.46
C LEU A 168 8.74 -17.22 -14.67
N LEU A 169 8.67 -18.54 -14.89
CA LEU A 169 9.84 -19.43 -14.85
C LEU A 169 10.74 -19.29 -16.08
N GLU A 170 10.19 -19.34 -17.29
CA GLU A 170 10.96 -19.20 -18.53
C GLU A 170 11.72 -17.88 -18.62
N PRO A 171 11.14 -16.70 -18.29
CA PRO A 171 11.86 -15.42 -18.31
C PRO A 171 13.14 -15.40 -17.48
N ILE A 172 13.18 -16.15 -16.38
CA ILE A 172 14.24 -16.06 -15.37
C ILE A 172 15.14 -17.30 -15.33
N ALA A 173 14.70 -18.45 -15.87
CA ALA A 173 15.45 -19.71 -15.95
C ALA A 173 16.57 -19.67 -17.02
N ASN A 174 17.26 -18.53 -17.14
CA ASN A 174 18.45 -18.38 -17.95
C ASN A 174 19.45 -17.48 -17.21
N LYS A 175 20.70 -17.96 -17.13
CA LYS A 175 21.79 -17.30 -16.41
C LYS A 175 21.93 -15.81 -16.74
N HIS A 176 21.95 -15.44 -18.03
CA HIS A 176 22.16 -14.05 -18.43
C HIS A 176 20.97 -13.15 -18.07
N ARG A 177 19.73 -13.64 -18.23
CA ARG A 177 18.52 -12.91 -17.85
C ARG A 177 18.46 -12.69 -16.33
N PHE A 178 18.80 -13.71 -15.55
CA PHE A 178 18.86 -13.57 -14.10
C PHE A 178 19.97 -12.59 -13.66
N MET A 179 21.13 -12.61 -14.32
CA MET A 179 22.20 -11.60 -14.09
C MET A 179 21.73 -10.18 -14.40
N ILE A 180 20.99 -9.97 -15.50
CA ILE A 180 20.41 -8.67 -15.86
C ILE A 180 19.45 -8.22 -14.76
N LEU A 181 18.51 -9.06 -14.34
CA LEU A 181 17.55 -8.71 -13.29
C LEU A 181 18.24 -8.41 -11.96
N LYS A 182 19.25 -9.18 -11.58
CA LYS A 182 20.07 -8.92 -10.37
C LYS A 182 20.83 -7.60 -10.46
N ALA A 183 21.35 -7.25 -11.63
CA ALA A 183 22.00 -5.94 -11.83
C ALA A 183 20.99 -4.80 -11.70
N LEU A 184 19.81 -4.97 -12.30
CA LEU A 184 18.74 -3.96 -12.32
C LEU A 184 17.99 -3.81 -10.99
N SER A 185 18.00 -4.82 -10.12
CA SER A 185 17.45 -4.72 -8.76
C SER A 185 18.25 -3.79 -7.84
N SER A 186 19.47 -3.43 -8.26
CA SER A 186 20.39 -2.56 -7.51
C SER A 186 20.56 -1.16 -8.08
N GLN A 187 20.15 -0.91 -9.32
CA GLN A 187 20.10 0.41 -9.97
C GLN A 187 19.72 0.25 -11.45
N THR A 188 19.34 1.34 -12.10
CA THR A 188 19.19 1.37 -13.56
C THR A 188 20.53 1.12 -14.26
N ARG A 189 20.47 0.52 -15.46
CA ARG A 189 21.65 0.17 -16.26
C ARG A 189 21.44 0.52 -17.72
N THR A 190 22.48 1.04 -18.37
CA THR A 190 22.50 1.23 -19.82
C THR A 190 22.66 -0.13 -20.53
N PHE A 191 22.41 -0.18 -21.84
CA PHE A 191 22.74 -1.35 -22.66
C PHE A 191 24.23 -1.72 -22.55
N SER A 192 25.11 -0.72 -22.54
CA SER A 192 26.56 -0.90 -22.43
C SER A 192 26.98 -1.52 -21.09
N ASP A 193 26.30 -1.14 -20.00
CA ASP A 193 26.57 -1.74 -18.68
C ASP A 193 26.13 -3.19 -18.64
N LEU A 194 24.93 -3.50 -19.15
CA LEU A 194 24.43 -4.87 -19.22
C LEU A 194 25.29 -5.75 -20.12
N SER A 195 25.82 -5.20 -21.22
CA SER A 195 26.80 -5.87 -22.09
C SER A 195 28.06 -6.27 -21.33
N LYS A 196 28.63 -5.36 -20.53
CA LYS A 196 29.80 -5.65 -19.69
C LYS A 196 29.49 -6.70 -18.61
N ILE A 197 28.35 -6.56 -17.93
CA ILE A 197 27.96 -7.46 -16.82
C ILE A 197 27.70 -8.88 -17.33
N THR A 198 27.03 -9.02 -18.46
CA THR A 198 26.64 -10.34 -19.01
C THR A 198 27.68 -10.94 -19.94
N ASN A 199 28.66 -10.15 -20.38
CA ASN A 199 29.60 -10.45 -21.45
C ASN A 199 28.91 -10.81 -22.79
N LEU A 200 27.71 -10.25 -23.02
CA LEU A 200 26.95 -10.43 -24.27
C LEU A 200 26.99 -9.14 -25.10
N ARG A 201 27.01 -9.28 -26.43
CA ARG A 201 27.10 -8.13 -27.35
C ARG A 201 25.97 -8.15 -28.38
N GLY A 202 25.62 -6.96 -28.88
CA GLY A 202 24.73 -6.78 -30.02
C GLY A 202 23.40 -7.52 -29.88
N GLY A 203 23.03 -8.27 -30.93
CA GLY A 203 21.77 -8.99 -31.00
C GLY A 203 21.56 -10.02 -29.87
N ASN A 204 22.63 -10.65 -29.37
CA ASN A 204 22.52 -11.64 -28.30
C ASN A 204 22.02 -11.02 -26.99
N LEU A 205 22.56 -9.86 -26.61
CA LEU A 205 22.07 -9.14 -25.43
C LEU A 205 20.63 -8.64 -25.65
N LEU A 206 20.37 -8.09 -26.84
CA LEU A 206 19.06 -7.54 -27.18
C LEU A 206 17.97 -8.61 -27.11
N PHE A 207 18.26 -9.85 -27.52
CA PHE A 207 17.35 -10.99 -27.41
C PHE A 207 16.91 -11.23 -25.95
N HIS A 208 17.86 -11.27 -25.01
CA HIS A 208 17.54 -11.48 -23.60
C HIS A 208 16.77 -10.31 -22.99
N ILE A 209 17.15 -9.08 -23.33
CA ILE A 209 16.46 -7.86 -22.88
C ILE A 209 15.01 -7.88 -23.38
N LYS A 210 14.78 -8.17 -24.67
CA LYS A 210 13.42 -8.26 -25.23
C LYS A 210 12.58 -9.29 -24.52
N LYS A 211 13.11 -10.48 -24.22
CA LYS A 211 12.38 -11.51 -23.46
C LYS A 211 11.98 -11.05 -22.05
N LEU A 212 12.84 -10.27 -21.39
CA LEU A 212 12.53 -9.70 -20.08
C LEU A 212 11.51 -8.54 -20.17
N GLN A 213 11.52 -7.77 -21.26
CA GLN A 213 10.51 -6.73 -21.52
C GLN A 213 9.14 -7.35 -21.86
N GLU A 214 9.11 -8.35 -22.74
CA GLU A 214 7.91 -9.09 -23.14
C GLU A 214 7.19 -9.73 -21.95
N SER A 215 7.95 -10.21 -20.97
CA SER A 215 7.42 -10.80 -19.72
C SER A 215 7.16 -9.76 -18.60
N ASN A 216 7.33 -8.47 -18.90
CA ASN A 216 7.16 -7.35 -17.99
C ASN A 216 8.04 -7.42 -16.73
N MET A 217 9.23 -8.03 -16.84
CA MET A 217 10.22 -8.08 -15.75
C MET A 217 11.08 -6.82 -15.71
N ILE A 218 11.29 -6.18 -16.87
CA ILE A 218 12.01 -4.91 -17.02
C ILE A 218 11.29 -3.99 -17.99
N ILE A 219 11.59 -2.70 -17.89
CA ILE A 219 11.17 -1.67 -18.84
C ILE A 219 12.38 -0.86 -19.29
N GLN A 220 12.24 -0.15 -20.42
CA GLN A 220 13.23 0.80 -20.90
C GLN A 220 12.61 2.20 -20.86
N ARG A 221 13.31 3.19 -20.29
CA ARG A 221 12.76 4.55 -20.08
C ARG A 221 12.36 5.27 -21.38
N SER A 222 13.08 4.99 -22.46
CA SER A 222 12.86 5.51 -23.81
C SER A 222 13.56 4.59 -24.81
N GLU A 223 13.40 4.76 -26.12
CA GLU A 223 14.05 3.89 -27.12
C GLU A 223 15.58 3.77 -26.95
N ARG A 224 16.22 4.79 -26.37
CA ARG A 224 17.67 4.81 -26.04
C ARG A 224 17.95 4.97 -24.54
N GLY A 225 16.93 4.84 -23.71
CA GLY A 225 17.01 5.05 -22.27
C GLY A 225 17.56 3.83 -21.54
N ASP A 226 17.87 4.05 -20.26
CA ASP A 226 18.27 2.99 -19.34
C ASP A 226 17.17 1.95 -19.16
N TYR A 227 17.60 0.74 -18.83
CA TYR A 227 16.73 -0.34 -18.39
C TYR A 227 16.49 -0.23 -16.88
N MET A 228 15.27 -0.57 -16.47
CA MET A 228 14.82 -0.58 -15.09
C MET A 228 14.08 -1.89 -14.80
N ILE A 229 14.22 -2.41 -13.58
CA ILE A 229 13.40 -3.53 -13.11
C ILE A 229 11.97 -3.05 -12.80
N THR A 230 10.97 -3.88 -13.11
CA THR A 230 9.59 -3.64 -12.66
C THR A 230 9.38 -4.20 -11.25
N LYS A 231 8.25 -3.87 -10.61
CA LYS A 231 7.84 -4.52 -9.35
C LYS A 231 7.78 -6.05 -9.51
N LYS A 232 7.17 -6.54 -10.60
CA LYS A 232 7.10 -7.98 -10.92
C LYS A 232 8.50 -8.60 -11.00
N GLY A 233 9.43 -7.98 -11.72
CA GLY A 233 10.80 -8.47 -11.84
C GLY A 233 11.55 -8.48 -10.50
N TYR A 234 11.38 -7.44 -9.69
CA TYR A 234 12.01 -7.32 -8.38
C TYR A 234 11.50 -8.38 -7.41
N ASP A 235 10.17 -8.49 -7.26
CA ASP A 235 9.54 -9.48 -6.38
C ASP A 235 9.92 -10.90 -6.78
N THR A 236 9.96 -11.20 -8.08
CA THR A 236 10.40 -12.51 -8.62
C THR A 236 11.82 -12.86 -8.18
N VAL A 237 12.80 -11.98 -8.42
CA VAL A 237 14.20 -12.23 -8.06
C VAL A 237 14.37 -12.36 -6.55
N ASN A 238 13.71 -11.50 -5.78
CA ASN A 238 13.80 -11.51 -4.32
C ASN A 238 13.22 -12.80 -3.73
N THR A 239 12.05 -13.23 -4.19
CA THR A 239 11.40 -14.47 -3.75
C THR A 239 12.24 -15.70 -4.08
N ILE A 240 12.79 -15.79 -5.29
CA ILE A 240 13.66 -16.93 -5.68
C ILE A 240 14.95 -16.93 -4.89
N SER A 241 15.54 -15.76 -4.64
CA SER A 241 16.75 -15.66 -3.82
C SER A 241 16.48 -16.13 -2.39
N LYS A 242 15.33 -15.77 -1.81
CA LYS A 242 14.88 -16.26 -0.50
C LYS A 242 14.65 -17.76 -0.49
N LEU A 243 13.97 -18.29 -1.52
CA LEU A 243 13.73 -19.72 -1.67
C LEU A 243 15.05 -20.50 -1.72
N TYR A 244 15.98 -20.07 -2.58
CA TYR A 244 17.32 -20.65 -2.68
C TYR A 244 18.06 -20.65 -1.33
N MET A 245 18.06 -19.51 -0.63
CA MET A 245 18.65 -19.40 0.72
C MET A 245 17.97 -20.27 1.78
N SER A 246 16.68 -20.59 1.61
CA SER A 246 15.94 -21.43 2.55
C SER A 246 16.13 -22.93 2.32
N LEU A 247 16.46 -23.32 1.08
CA LEU A 247 16.70 -24.71 0.69
C LEU A 247 18.15 -25.13 0.93
N ASP A 248 19.10 -24.19 0.86
CA ASP A 248 20.53 -24.44 1.10
C ASP A 248 20.92 -24.27 2.60
N LYS A 249 19.99 -24.57 3.51
CA LYS A 249 20.22 -24.69 4.96
C LYS A 249 20.15 -26.14 5.41
#